data_AF-K5DEQ5-F1
#
_entry.id   AF-K5DEQ5-F1
#
_cell.length_a   1.000
_cell.length_b   1.000
_cell.length_c   1.000
_cell.angle_alpha   90.00
_cell.angle_beta   90.00
_cell.angle_gamma   90.00
#
_symmetry.space_group_name_H-M   'P 1'
#
loop_
_entity.id
_entity.type
_entity.pdbx_description
1 polymer ?
#
loop_
_entity_poly.entity_id
_entity_poly.type
_entity_poly.pdbx_seq_one_letter_code
_entity_poly.pdbx_strand_id
1 'polypeptide(L)'
;MQNVQAGNLLVSSTLVDGTVLNQAVCLMVHEDSEHAIGLMLNRPMQAMAGAITIQGNPQETPKIPRWNAEDLDETSEAVGSIDQSSDSTDPPISGVPSVVISGDQKDQLAQQLLSGKLANGSSLHFGGPLSGPIVAVHSNRELAEAETGEGIFVAAQRENLEALMKSSDLPYRLIIGHLGWTAEQLENEIEEGIWHRIPATSDLLKSDDAMMWPRMIRRATANSVARWLDTTDVPGSAELN
;
A
#
# COMPACT_ATOMS: atom_id res chain seq x y z
N MET A 1 -12.98 24.55 -2.33
CA MET A 1 -12.67 23.60 -1.24
C MET A 1 -12.86 22.21 -1.83
N GLN A 2 -11.79 21.54 -2.24
CA GLN A 2 -11.87 20.13 -2.66
C GLN A 2 -12.12 19.30 -1.40
N ASN A 3 -13.24 18.58 -1.35
CA ASN A 3 -13.52 17.66 -0.27
C ASN A 3 -12.56 16.47 -0.43
N VAL A 4 -11.54 16.41 0.42
CA VAL A 4 -10.69 15.21 0.50
C VAL A 4 -11.49 14.14 1.24
N GLN A 5 -11.75 13.00 0.61
CA GLN A 5 -12.59 11.95 1.16
C GLN A 5 -11.74 10.73 1.57
N ALA A 6 -11.17 10.75 2.76
CA ALA A 6 -10.44 9.61 3.32
C ALA A 6 -11.35 8.73 4.20
N GLY A 7 -10.90 7.50 4.48
CA GLY A 7 -11.51 6.64 5.52
C GLY A 7 -12.58 5.67 5.05
N ASN A 8 -12.64 5.41 3.75
CA ASN A 8 -13.36 4.27 3.21
C ASN A 8 -12.40 3.09 2.94
N LEU A 9 -12.96 1.88 2.96
CA LEU A 9 -12.34 0.69 2.40
C LEU A 9 -12.90 0.46 1.00
N LEU A 10 -12.03 0.07 0.08
CA LEU A 10 -12.40 -0.60 -1.16
C LEU A 10 -12.17 -2.10 -0.97
N VAL A 11 -13.22 -2.88 -1.19
CA VAL A 11 -13.19 -4.33 -1.10
C VAL A 11 -13.39 -4.88 -2.51
N SER A 12 -12.41 -5.63 -3.01
CA SER A 12 -12.50 -6.18 -4.36
C SER A 12 -13.67 -7.15 -4.45
N SER A 13 -14.43 -7.12 -5.54
CA SER A 13 -15.44 -8.15 -5.77
C SER A 13 -14.81 -9.49 -6.18
N THR A 14 -15.64 -10.53 -6.28
CA THR A 14 -15.22 -11.84 -6.80
C THR A 14 -14.95 -11.82 -8.32
N LEU A 15 -15.28 -10.73 -9.01
CA LEU A 15 -15.01 -10.58 -10.45
C LEU A 15 -13.52 -10.34 -10.73
N VAL A 16 -12.78 -9.84 -9.72
CA VAL A 16 -11.35 -9.58 -9.81
C VAL A 16 -10.60 -10.89 -9.58
N ASP A 17 -10.04 -11.47 -10.65
CA ASP A 17 -9.22 -12.68 -10.57
C ASP A 17 -7.90 -12.52 -11.34
N GLY A 18 -6.91 -13.36 -11.05
CA GLY A 18 -5.65 -13.44 -11.78
C GLY A 18 -4.70 -12.25 -11.59
N THR A 19 -5.03 -11.28 -10.73
CA THR A 19 -4.20 -10.10 -10.45
C THR A 19 -3.86 -9.99 -8.96
N VAL A 20 -2.94 -9.08 -8.62
CA VAL A 20 -2.62 -8.75 -7.22
C VAL A 20 -3.83 -8.17 -6.44
N LEU A 21 -4.88 -7.76 -7.15
CA LEU A 21 -6.09 -7.16 -6.60
C LEU A 21 -7.17 -8.20 -6.22
N ASN A 22 -7.00 -9.48 -6.58
CA ASN A 22 -7.95 -10.54 -6.20
C ASN A 22 -8.02 -10.68 -4.67
N GLN A 23 -9.21 -10.60 -4.08
CA GLN A 23 -9.42 -10.57 -2.63
C GLN A 23 -8.65 -9.44 -1.92
N ALA A 24 -8.56 -8.26 -2.53
CA ALA A 24 -7.92 -7.10 -1.94
C ALA A 24 -8.86 -6.34 -1.00
N VAL A 25 -8.33 -5.90 0.13
CA VAL A 25 -8.95 -4.90 1.01
C VAL A 25 -8.03 -3.70 1.08
N CYS A 26 -8.46 -2.58 0.52
CA CYS A 26 -7.67 -1.38 0.35
C CYS A 26 -8.23 -0.26 1.24
N LEU A 27 -7.36 0.41 1.99
CA LEU A 27 -7.71 1.62 2.75
C LEU A 27 -7.52 2.86 1.87
N MET A 28 -8.57 3.67 1.72
CA MET A 28 -8.47 4.97 1.07
C MET A 28 -7.87 5.99 2.03
N VAL A 29 -6.65 6.43 1.71
CA VAL A 29 -5.89 7.39 2.53
C VAL A 29 -5.96 8.81 1.97
N HIS A 30 -6.20 8.95 0.67
CA HIS A 30 -6.40 10.23 0.01
C HIS A 30 -7.33 10.05 -1.19
N GLU A 31 -8.25 10.99 -1.38
CA GLU A 31 -9.15 11.04 -2.54
C GLU A 31 -9.54 12.49 -2.75
N ASP A 32 -9.23 13.05 -3.91
CA ASP A 32 -9.65 14.38 -4.34
C ASP A 32 -10.39 14.32 -5.68
N SER A 33 -10.62 15.47 -6.32
CA SER A 33 -11.38 15.51 -7.57
C SER A 33 -10.67 14.91 -8.78
N GLU A 34 -9.36 14.65 -8.69
CA GLU A 34 -8.55 14.16 -9.79
C GLU A 34 -7.97 12.77 -9.51
N HIS A 35 -7.55 12.50 -8.27
CA HIS A 35 -6.81 11.30 -7.93
C HIS A 35 -7.30 10.67 -6.62
N ALA A 36 -7.13 9.35 -6.55
CA ALA A 36 -7.36 8.58 -5.34
C ALA A 36 -6.15 7.69 -5.06
N ILE A 37 -5.81 7.55 -3.77
CA ILE A 37 -4.67 6.76 -3.28
C ILE A 37 -5.17 5.81 -2.20
N GLY A 38 -4.77 4.55 -2.33
CA GLY A 38 -5.15 3.50 -1.41
C GLY A 38 -4.00 2.58 -1.04
N LEU A 39 -4.15 1.92 0.10
CA LEU A 39 -3.18 0.98 0.66
C LEU A 39 -3.81 -0.40 0.81
N MET A 40 -3.28 -1.43 0.14
CA MET A 40 -3.67 -2.81 0.43
C MET A 40 -3.26 -3.20 1.85
N LEU A 41 -4.23 -3.72 2.62
CA LEU A 41 -4.05 -4.03 4.04
C LEU A 41 -3.81 -5.52 4.32
N ASN A 42 -4.19 -6.40 3.39
CA ASN A 42 -4.21 -7.85 3.57
C ASN A 42 -3.26 -8.60 2.63
N ARG A 43 -2.06 -8.04 2.46
CA ARG A 43 -0.99 -8.59 1.62
C ARG A 43 0.29 -8.72 2.45
N PRO A 44 0.31 -9.63 3.44
CA PRO A 44 1.49 -9.79 4.28
C PRO A 44 2.69 -10.18 3.42
N MET A 45 3.78 -9.44 3.61
CA MET A 45 5.06 -9.79 3.06
C MET A 45 5.78 -10.67 4.08
N GLN A 46 6.17 -11.88 3.66
CA GLN A 46 7.17 -12.61 4.42
C GLN A 46 8.47 -11.80 4.36
N ALA A 47 8.94 -11.33 5.51
CA ALA A 47 10.28 -10.79 5.60
C ALA A 47 11.24 -11.86 5.07
N MET A 48 12.12 -11.49 4.14
CA MET A 48 13.12 -12.40 3.59
C MET A 48 14.19 -12.70 4.65
N ALA A 49 13.83 -13.44 5.70
CA ALA A 49 14.72 -13.79 6.81
C ALA A 49 15.90 -14.70 6.38
N GLY A 50 15.90 -15.20 5.14
CA GLY A 50 16.93 -16.12 4.61
C GLY A 50 17.79 -15.60 3.46
N ALA A 51 17.54 -14.41 2.90
CA ALA A 51 18.29 -13.92 1.73
C ALA A 51 19.54 -13.10 2.09
N ILE A 52 19.77 -12.83 3.38
CA ILE A 52 20.94 -12.07 3.83
C ILE A 52 21.70 -12.87 4.88
N THR A 53 22.39 -13.91 4.42
CA THR A 53 23.69 -14.24 5.01
C THR A 53 24.66 -13.17 4.52
N ILE A 54 24.87 -12.09 5.28
CA ILE A 54 26.11 -11.30 5.14
C ILE A 54 27.24 -12.17 5.71
N GLN A 55 27.62 -13.24 5.01
CA GLN A 55 28.99 -13.72 5.09
C GLN A 55 29.79 -12.83 4.15
N GLY A 56 30.72 -12.11 4.75
CA GLY A 56 31.31 -10.91 4.19
C GLY A 56 31.91 -11.07 2.80
N ASN A 57 31.52 -10.16 1.92
CA ASN A 57 32.45 -9.45 1.06
C ASN A 57 31.87 -8.04 0.76
N PRO A 58 32.45 -6.93 1.25
CA PRO A 58 31.89 -5.57 1.13
C PRO A 58 31.83 -4.97 -0.30
N GLN A 59 32.01 -5.77 -1.35
CA GLN A 59 32.26 -5.28 -2.71
C GLN A 59 31.29 -5.81 -3.78
N GLU A 60 30.35 -6.70 -3.46
CA GLU A 60 29.32 -7.11 -4.43
C GLU A 60 28.00 -6.40 -4.17
N THR A 61 27.73 -5.38 -4.99
CA THR A 61 26.38 -4.80 -5.09
C THR A 61 25.45 -5.84 -5.73
N PRO A 62 24.24 -6.07 -5.17
CA PRO A 62 23.26 -6.92 -5.82
C PRO A 62 22.93 -6.35 -7.19
N LYS A 63 23.11 -7.12 -8.26
CA LYS A 63 22.65 -6.75 -9.60
C LYS A 63 21.12 -6.80 -9.60
N ILE A 64 20.49 -5.67 -9.32
CA ILE A 64 19.05 -5.48 -9.56
C ILE A 64 18.83 -5.66 -11.07
N PRO A 65 17.98 -6.59 -11.53
CA PRO A 65 17.64 -6.68 -12.94
C PRO A 65 17.00 -5.36 -13.36
N ARG A 66 17.63 -4.65 -14.30
CA ARG A 66 16.96 -3.54 -14.98
C ARG A 66 15.86 -4.14 -15.84
N TRP A 67 14.60 -3.88 -15.49
CA TRP A 67 13.48 -4.09 -16.40
C TRP A 67 13.60 -3.04 -17.50
N ASN A 68 14.17 -3.43 -18.65
CA ASN A 68 14.19 -2.57 -19.82
C ASN A 68 12.82 -2.68 -20.49
N ALA A 69 12.14 -1.55 -20.69
CA ALA A 69 10.85 -1.50 -21.37
C ALA A 69 10.95 -1.71 -22.90
N GLU A 70 12.04 -2.30 -23.39
CA GLU A 70 12.31 -2.51 -24.83
C GLU A 70 12.22 -3.99 -25.25
N ASP A 71 11.94 -4.92 -24.34
CA ASP A 71 11.87 -6.36 -24.65
C ASP A 71 10.46 -6.81 -25.13
N LEU A 72 9.70 -5.92 -25.76
CA LEU A 72 8.41 -6.24 -26.41
C LEU A 72 8.37 -5.70 -27.84
N ASP A 73 9.17 -6.27 -28.75
CA ASP A 73 8.69 -6.66 -30.09
C ASP A 73 9.76 -7.47 -30.84
N GLU A 74 9.43 -8.70 -31.23
CA GLU A 74 10.15 -9.42 -32.28
C GLU A 74 9.55 -9.01 -33.63
N THR A 75 10.37 -8.51 -34.56
CA THR A 75 10.48 -8.95 -35.98
C THR A 75 11.03 -7.87 -36.93
N SER A 76 11.85 -8.35 -37.90
CA SER A 76 12.14 -7.73 -39.21
C SER A 76 13.37 -6.80 -39.36
N GLU A 77 14.45 -7.44 -39.85
CA GLU A 77 15.34 -7.07 -40.97
C GLU A 77 15.93 -5.65 -41.11
N ALA A 78 17.25 -5.61 -40.89
CA ALA A 78 18.31 -5.05 -41.74
C ALA A 78 18.25 -3.57 -42.22
N VAL A 79 19.31 -2.83 -41.84
CA VAL A 79 20.36 -2.20 -42.69
C VAL A 79 20.77 -0.84 -42.10
N GLY A 80 22.08 -0.66 -41.90
CA GLY A 80 22.72 0.65 -42.11
C GLY A 80 23.43 1.27 -40.91
N SER A 81 24.74 1.07 -40.82
CA SER A 81 25.68 1.83 -40.01
C SER A 81 25.60 3.33 -40.30
N ILE A 82 25.51 4.19 -39.28
CA ILE A 82 26.06 5.56 -39.29
C ILE A 82 26.60 5.90 -37.90
N ASP A 83 27.86 6.35 -37.91
CA ASP A 83 28.67 6.90 -36.84
C ASP A 83 28.43 8.42 -36.70
N GLN A 84 28.85 8.99 -35.56
CA GLN A 84 29.02 10.44 -35.23
C GLN A 84 27.98 11.14 -34.33
N SER A 85 28.40 11.28 -33.06
CA SER A 85 28.50 12.52 -32.26
C SER A 85 27.52 13.70 -32.47
N SER A 86 26.78 14.03 -31.41
CA SER A 86 26.57 15.40 -30.87
C SER A 86 25.88 15.26 -29.50
N ASP A 87 26.54 15.58 -28.39
CA ASP A 87 26.55 16.88 -27.73
C ASP A 87 25.15 17.47 -27.50
N SER A 88 24.58 17.19 -26.33
CA SER A 88 23.61 18.06 -25.66
C SER A 88 23.71 17.86 -24.15
N THR A 89 24.33 18.85 -23.52
CA THR A 89 24.25 19.22 -22.11
C THR A 89 22.80 19.33 -21.65
N ASP A 90 22.40 18.51 -20.69
CA ASP A 90 21.29 18.82 -19.78
C ASP A 90 21.84 19.01 -18.35
N PRO A 91 21.56 20.14 -17.68
CA PRO A 91 21.92 20.32 -16.28
C PRO A 91 21.03 19.45 -15.38
N PRO A 92 21.51 18.99 -14.22
CA PRO A 92 20.66 18.28 -13.28
C PRO A 92 19.57 19.22 -12.77
N ILE A 93 18.31 18.77 -12.86
CA ILE A 93 17.16 19.47 -12.31
C ILE A 93 17.34 19.57 -10.79
N SER A 94 17.74 20.76 -10.33
CA SER A 94 17.79 21.16 -8.93
C SER A 94 16.38 21.24 -8.37
N GLY A 95 16.00 20.39 -7.41
CA GLY A 95 14.74 20.58 -6.68
C GLY A 95 14.17 19.42 -5.86
N VAL A 96 14.68 18.19 -5.96
CA VAL A 96 14.22 17.10 -5.08
C VAL A 96 15.07 17.12 -3.80
N PRO A 97 14.52 17.28 -2.60
CA PRO A 97 15.29 17.17 -1.38
C PRO A 97 15.69 15.70 -1.19
N SER A 98 16.91 15.35 -1.63
CA SER A 98 17.55 14.10 -1.28
C SER A 98 17.87 14.13 0.21
N VAL A 99 16.99 13.54 1.02
CA VAL A 99 17.27 13.27 2.43
C VAL A 99 18.43 12.28 2.48
N VAL A 100 19.63 12.77 2.78
CA VAL A 100 20.79 11.94 3.08
C VAL A 100 20.60 11.38 4.50
N ILE A 101 20.06 10.16 4.58
CA ILE A 101 19.91 9.44 5.85
C ILE A 101 21.28 8.86 6.23
N SER A 102 21.80 9.23 7.40
CA SER A 102 23.03 8.66 7.97
C SER A 102 22.93 7.13 8.14
N GLY A 103 24.00 6.40 7.81
CA GLY A 103 24.02 4.94 7.65
C GLY A 103 23.55 4.12 8.86
N ASP A 104 23.98 4.49 10.07
CA ASP A 104 23.80 3.63 11.26
C ASP A 104 22.33 3.43 11.69
N GLN A 105 21.45 4.42 11.44
CA GLN A 105 20.02 4.34 11.80
C GLN A 105 19.17 3.67 10.70
N LYS A 106 19.56 3.88 9.43
CA LYS A 106 18.99 3.16 8.28
C LYS A 106 19.17 1.65 8.44
N ASP A 107 20.32 1.24 8.96
CA ASP A 107 20.67 -0.15 9.16
C ASP A 107 19.85 -0.82 10.28
N GLN A 108 19.46 -0.11 11.34
CA GLN A 108 18.64 -0.69 12.42
C GLN A 108 17.17 -0.88 12.02
N LEU A 109 16.55 0.11 11.38
CA LEU A 109 15.19 0.00 10.85
C LEU A 109 15.13 -1.08 9.77
N ALA A 110 16.12 -1.10 8.87
CA ALA A 110 16.27 -2.17 7.89
C ALA A 110 16.38 -3.53 8.60
N GLN A 111 17.31 -3.70 9.55
CA GLN A 111 17.47 -4.95 10.29
C GLN A 111 16.18 -5.42 10.99
N GLN A 112 15.39 -4.51 11.57
CA GLN A 112 14.13 -4.86 12.22
C GLN A 112 13.04 -5.28 11.21
N LEU A 113 12.90 -4.55 10.10
CA LEU A 113 12.00 -4.93 8.99
C LEU A 113 12.41 -6.27 8.35
N LEU A 114 13.71 -6.49 8.18
CA LEU A 114 14.29 -7.72 7.62
C LEU A 114 14.20 -8.91 8.58
N SER A 115 14.22 -8.67 9.91
CA SER A 115 14.11 -9.74 10.91
C SER A 115 12.72 -10.37 10.99
N GLY A 116 11.71 -9.77 10.36
CA GLY A 116 10.33 -10.29 10.30
C GLY A 116 9.60 -10.35 11.65
N LYS A 117 10.24 -9.92 12.73
CA LYS A 117 9.65 -9.82 14.07
C LYS A 117 9.30 -8.38 14.37
N LEU A 118 8.22 -7.91 13.77
CA LEU A 118 7.55 -6.72 14.29
C LEU A 118 6.79 -7.13 15.57
N ALA A 119 6.81 -6.26 16.58
CA ALA A 119 6.21 -6.58 17.89
C ALA A 119 4.68 -6.67 17.82
N ASN A 120 4.10 -7.47 18.71
CA ASN A 120 2.68 -7.42 19.10
C ASN A 120 1.66 -7.51 17.94
N GLY A 121 1.82 -8.54 17.09
CA GLY A 121 0.90 -8.83 15.98
C GLY A 121 1.08 -7.93 14.77
N SER A 122 2.07 -7.04 14.80
CA SER A 122 2.37 -6.13 13.69
C SER A 122 3.05 -6.87 12.55
N SER A 123 2.80 -6.43 11.33
CA SER A 123 3.24 -7.10 10.10
C SER A 123 3.62 -6.11 9.01
N LEU A 124 4.49 -6.54 8.10
CA LEU A 124 4.86 -5.82 6.89
C LEU A 124 3.95 -6.26 5.75
N HIS A 125 3.45 -5.31 4.96
CA HIS A 125 2.50 -5.55 3.89
C HIS A 125 2.88 -4.84 2.60
N PHE A 126 2.47 -5.45 1.50
CA PHE A 126 2.52 -4.84 0.18
C PHE A 126 1.25 -4.02 -0.05
N GLY A 127 1.39 -2.69 -0.07
CA GLY A 127 0.29 -1.75 -0.26
C GLY A 127 -0.10 -1.51 -1.71
N GLY A 128 0.80 -1.78 -2.65
CA GLY A 128 0.56 -1.68 -4.09
C GLY A 128 1.84 -1.49 -4.91
N PRO A 129 1.73 -1.52 -6.24
CA PRO A 129 2.87 -1.53 -7.15
C PRO A 129 3.58 -0.17 -7.27
N LEU A 130 2.92 0.92 -6.90
CA LEU A 130 3.50 2.26 -6.97
C LEU A 130 4.42 2.49 -5.76
N SER A 131 5.62 3.00 -6.01
CA SER A 131 6.60 3.31 -4.97
C SER A 131 6.15 4.52 -4.15
N GLY A 132 6.38 4.47 -2.84
CA GLY A 132 6.06 5.55 -1.92
C GLY A 132 6.77 5.39 -0.57
N PRO A 133 6.56 6.32 0.38
CA PRO A 133 7.07 6.17 1.73
C PRO A 133 6.48 4.93 2.42
N ILE A 134 7.15 4.43 3.46
CA ILE A 134 6.57 3.43 4.34
C ILE A 134 5.49 4.11 5.17
N VAL A 135 4.30 3.51 5.20
CA VAL A 135 3.16 4.02 5.97
C VAL A 135 2.80 3.02 7.05
N ALA A 136 2.63 3.48 8.29
CA ALA A 136 2.00 2.70 9.34
C ALA A 136 0.50 2.98 9.38
N VAL A 137 -0.32 1.94 9.44
CA VAL A 137 -1.75 2.01 9.78
C VAL A 137 -1.92 1.51 11.21
N HIS A 138 -2.50 2.31 12.09
CA HIS A 138 -2.58 2.03 13.53
C HIS A 138 -3.82 2.66 14.19
N SER A 139 -4.03 2.38 15.48
CA SER A 139 -5.15 2.90 16.28
C SER A 139 -4.73 3.93 17.36
N ASN A 140 -3.43 4.24 17.48
CA ASN A 140 -2.94 5.25 18.42
C ASN A 140 -3.10 6.68 17.87
N ARG A 141 -3.99 7.47 18.48
CA ARG A 141 -4.23 8.88 18.09
C ARG A 141 -3.03 9.81 18.33
N GLU A 142 -2.20 9.53 19.34
CA GLU A 142 -1.08 10.41 19.70
C GLU A 142 0.03 10.43 18.65
N LEU A 143 0.12 9.37 17.85
CA LEU A 143 1.10 9.20 16.78
C LEU A 143 0.48 9.42 15.39
N ALA A 144 -0.76 9.92 15.32
CA ALA A 144 -1.50 10.08 14.09
C ALA A 144 -1.03 11.32 13.31
N GLU A 145 -0.75 11.15 12.03
CA GLU A 145 -0.56 12.25 11.08
C GLU A 145 -1.86 12.59 10.34
N ALA A 146 -2.67 11.57 10.05
CA ALA A 146 -4.02 11.73 9.55
C ALA A 146 -4.95 10.63 10.09
N GLU A 147 -6.24 10.93 10.15
CA GLU A 147 -7.31 9.99 10.50
C GLU A 147 -8.00 9.52 9.21
N THR A 148 -7.90 8.23 8.91
CA THR A 148 -8.38 7.58 7.68
C THR A 148 -9.45 6.55 8.02
N GLY A 149 -10.49 7.01 8.71
CA GLY A 149 -11.61 6.19 9.18
C GLY A 149 -11.76 6.23 10.70
N GLU A 150 -12.83 5.64 11.21
CA GLU A 150 -13.14 5.73 12.64
C GLU A 150 -12.14 4.92 13.47
N GLY A 151 -11.26 5.63 14.19
CA GLY A 151 -10.21 5.03 15.02
C GLY A 151 -9.07 4.40 14.21
N ILE A 152 -8.92 4.79 12.94
CA ILE A 152 -7.82 4.37 12.06
C ILE A 152 -6.98 5.59 11.74
N PHE A 153 -5.69 5.47 12.03
CA PHE A 153 -4.72 6.53 11.83
C PHE A 153 -3.59 6.05 10.94
N VAL A 154 -3.00 7.01 10.24
CA VAL A 154 -1.81 6.80 9.43
C VAL A 154 -0.65 7.64 9.95
N ALA A 155 0.55 7.07 9.87
CA ALA A 155 1.81 7.74 10.12
C ALA A 155 2.85 7.36 9.06
N ALA A 156 3.61 8.33 8.57
CA ALA A 156 4.68 8.13 7.59
C ALA A 156 5.99 8.83 8.01
N GLN A 157 5.93 9.77 8.96
CA GLN A 157 7.10 10.39 9.55
C GLN A 157 7.87 9.38 10.38
N ARG A 158 9.19 9.40 10.20
CA ARG A 158 10.12 8.47 10.83
C ARG A 158 9.97 8.45 12.35
N GLU A 159 9.79 9.61 12.96
CA GLU A 159 9.66 9.76 14.42
C GLU A 159 8.44 8.98 14.95
N ASN A 160 7.31 9.06 14.25
CA ASN A 160 6.07 8.36 14.60
C ASN A 160 6.20 6.86 14.35
N LEU A 161 6.82 6.46 13.23
CA LEU A 161 7.10 5.06 12.92
C LEU A 161 7.99 4.42 13.99
N GLU A 162 9.08 5.08 14.37
CA GLU A 162 9.97 4.61 15.44
C GLU A 162 9.24 4.52 16.79
N ALA A 163 8.38 5.48 17.10
CA ALA A 163 7.58 5.47 18.32
C ALA A 163 6.56 4.31 18.35
N LEU A 164 5.92 4.00 17.22
CA LEU A 164 5.02 2.85 17.08
C LEU A 164 5.78 1.53 17.28
N MET A 165 6.95 1.41 16.67
CA MET A 165 7.79 0.21 16.79
C MET A 165 8.32 -0.01 18.22
N LYS A 166 8.50 1.06 19.00
CA LYS A 166 8.97 0.99 20.39
C LYS A 166 7.83 0.77 21.40
N SER A 167 6.68 1.39 21.18
CA SER A 167 5.57 1.39 22.15
C SER A 167 4.93 0.00 22.29
N SER A 168 4.90 -0.80 21.24
CA SER A 168 4.42 -2.20 21.22
C SER A 168 2.96 -2.44 21.67
N ASP A 169 2.32 -1.58 22.46
CA ASP A 169 1.06 -1.90 23.16
C ASP A 169 -0.16 -2.14 22.25
N LEU A 170 -0.13 -1.65 21.01
CA LEU A 170 -1.23 -1.75 20.05
C LEU A 170 -0.75 -2.29 18.69
N PRO A 171 -1.59 -3.09 17.99
CA PRO A 171 -1.23 -3.62 16.68
C PRO A 171 -1.17 -2.50 15.64
N TYR A 172 -0.17 -2.57 14.76
CA TYR A 172 -0.05 -1.71 13.59
C TYR A 172 0.37 -2.52 12.36
N ARG A 173 0.11 -1.99 11.16
CA ARG A 173 0.55 -2.58 9.89
C ARG A 173 1.52 -1.61 9.21
N LEU A 174 2.71 -2.08 8.87
CA LEU A 174 3.63 -1.32 8.02
C LEU A 174 3.34 -1.69 6.58
N ILE A 175 3.11 -0.68 5.75
CA ILE A 175 2.73 -0.83 4.36
C ILE A 175 3.83 -0.23 3.47
N ILE A 176 4.25 -0.99 2.46
CA ILE A 176 5.18 -0.54 1.42
C ILE A 176 4.42 -0.41 0.10
N GLY A 177 4.57 0.76 -0.52
CA GLY A 177 3.92 1.07 -1.79
C GLY A 177 2.42 1.34 -1.65
N HIS A 178 1.79 1.71 -2.75
CA HIS A 178 0.38 2.08 -2.77
C HIS A 178 -0.27 1.77 -4.12
N LEU A 179 -1.60 1.86 -4.13
CA LEU A 179 -2.43 1.90 -5.32
C LEU A 179 -2.76 3.35 -5.67
N GLY A 180 -3.03 3.60 -6.94
CA GLY A 180 -3.42 4.91 -7.44
C GLY A 180 -4.49 4.75 -8.51
N TRP A 181 -5.46 5.67 -8.50
CA TRP A 181 -6.52 5.78 -9.48
C TRP A 181 -6.66 7.23 -9.90
N THR A 182 -7.15 7.46 -11.11
CA THR A 182 -7.86 8.71 -11.40
C THR A 182 -9.25 8.67 -10.75
N ALA A 183 -9.83 9.82 -10.44
CA ALA A 183 -11.17 9.89 -9.86
C ALA A 183 -12.22 9.22 -10.77
N GLU A 184 -12.15 9.47 -12.08
CA GLU A 184 -13.04 8.85 -13.08
C GLU A 184 -12.87 7.32 -13.11
N GLN A 185 -11.64 6.82 -13.09
CA GLN A 185 -11.39 5.39 -13.08
C GLN A 185 -11.98 4.73 -11.82
N LEU A 186 -11.75 5.31 -10.65
CA LEU A 186 -12.25 4.75 -9.40
C LEU A 186 -13.79 4.68 -9.38
N GLU A 187 -14.47 5.74 -9.79
CA GLU A 187 -15.93 5.77 -9.84
C GLU A 187 -16.47 4.74 -10.83
N ASN A 188 -15.88 4.63 -12.03
CA ASN A 188 -16.25 3.61 -13.01
C ASN A 188 -16.08 2.19 -12.45
N GLU A 189 -14.96 1.89 -11.78
CA GLU A 189 -14.73 0.58 -11.19
C GLU A 189 -15.72 0.27 -10.04
N ILE A 190 -16.18 1.29 -9.32
CA ILE A 190 -17.24 1.14 -8.31
C ILE A 190 -18.60 0.86 -8.99
N GLU A 191 -18.95 1.61 -10.03
CA GLU A 191 -20.20 1.43 -10.79
C GLU A 191 -20.28 0.06 -11.47
N GLU A 192 -19.16 -0.43 -11.99
CA GLU A 192 -19.05 -1.77 -12.59
C GLU A 192 -19.04 -2.91 -11.55
N GLY A 193 -19.01 -2.58 -10.25
CA GLY A 193 -18.98 -3.57 -9.18
C GLY A 193 -17.64 -4.30 -9.05
N ILE A 194 -16.55 -3.70 -9.56
CA ILE A 194 -15.18 -4.18 -9.35
C ILE A 194 -14.77 -3.91 -7.89
N TRP A 195 -15.11 -2.72 -7.37
CA TRP A 195 -14.89 -2.35 -5.97
C TRP A 195 -16.21 -2.10 -5.24
N HIS A 196 -16.30 -2.63 -4.02
CA HIS A 196 -17.32 -2.21 -3.08
C HIS A 196 -16.74 -1.23 -2.07
N ARG A 197 -17.38 -0.06 -1.92
CA ARG A 197 -16.99 0.99 -0.99
C ARG A 197 -17.77 0.86 0.33
N ILE A 198 -17.05 0.75 1.45
CA ILE A 198 -17.64 0.74 2.81
C ILE A 198 -16.82 1.61 3.77
N PRO A 199 -17.41 2.15 4.86
CA PRO A 199 -16.64 2.89 5.86
C PRO A 199 -15.57 2.01 6.54
N ALA A 200 -14.36 2.55 6.74
CA ALA A 200 -13.31 1.84 7.47
C ALA A 200 -13.56 1.91 8.98
N THR A 201 -13.41 0.78 9.68
CA THR A 201 -13.56 0.68 11.14
C THR A 201 -12.33 0.03 11.78
N SER A 202 -11.98 0.44 13.00
CA SER A 202 -10.77 -0.02 13.71
C SER A 202 -10.65 -1.54 13.91
N ASP A 203 -11.74 -2.31 13.78
CA ASP A 203 -11.74 -3.77 13.82
C ASP A 203 -10.87 -4.42 12.73
N LEU A 204 -10.56 -3.68 11.67
CA LEU A 204 -9.65 -4.13 10.62
C LEU A 204 -8.22 -4.39 11.14
N LEU A 205 -7.78 -3.65 12.15
CA LEU A 205 -6.40 -3.78 12.68
C LEU A 205 -6.22 -5.06 13.49
N LYS A 206 -7.31 -5.59 14.03
CA LYS A 206 -7.34 -6.84 14.82
C LYS A 206 -7.61 -8.07 13.97
N SER A 207 -8.00 -7.88 12.71
CA SER A 207 -8.39 -8.95 11.81
C SER A 207 -7.16 -9.67 11.26
N ASP A 208 -7.24 -11.00 11.16
CA ASP A 208 -6.27 -11.81 10.42
C ASP A 208 -6.36 -11.51 8.91
N ASP A 209 -5.21 -11.53 8.24
CA ASP A 209 -5.09 -11.12 6.84
C ASP A 209 -5.92 -12.01 5.89
N ALA A 210 -5.92 -13.32 6.12
CA ALA A 210 -6.66 -14.26 5.29
C ALA A 210 -8.17 -14.12 5.50
N MET A 211 -8.59 -13.70 6.68
CA MET A 211 -10.01 -13.50 7.02
C MET A 211 -10.52 -12.09 6.75
N MET A 212 -9.64 -11.13 6.46
CA MET A 212 -10.03 -9.73 6.24
C MET A 212 -10.99 -9.60 5.04
N TRP A 213 -10.62 -10.12 3.87
CA TRP A 213 -11.46 -10.02 2.68
C TRP A 213 -12.80 -10.75 2.84
N PRO A 214 -12.87 -12.03 3.26
CA PRO A 214 -14.13 -12.74 3.45
C PRO A 214 -15.12 -12.02 4.39
N ARG A 215 -14.62 -11.36 5.44
CA ARG A 215 -15.46 -10.56 6.35
C ARG A 215 -15.94 -9.28 5.69
N MET A 216 -15.02 -8.53 5.08
CA MET A 216 -15.34 -7.23 4.51
C MET A 216 -16.26 -7.32 3.29
N ILE A 217 -16.12 -8.35 2.45
CA ILE A 217 -17.01 -8.53 1.28
C ILE A 217 -18.43 -8.88 1.70
N ARG A 218 -18.62 -9.68 2.76
CA ARG A 218 -19.94 -9.95 3.35
C ARG A 218 -20.59 -8.68 3.88
N ARG A 219 -19.82 -7.87 4.60
CA ARG A 219 -20.28 -6.56 5.09
C ARG A 219 -20.65 -5.63 3.93
N ALA A 220 -19.80 -5.56 2.90
CA ALA A 220 -20.02 -4.69 1.75
C ALA A 220 -21.27 -5.07 0.94
N THR A 221 -21.44 -6.37 0.67
CA THR A 221 -22.62 -6.89 -0.03
C THR A 221 -23.90 -6.75 0.80
N ALA A 222 -23.84 -6.95 2.12
CA ALA A 222 -24.97 -6.69 3.02
C ALA A 222 -25.37 -5.20 3.02
N ASN A 223 -24.41 -4.29 3.02
CA ASN A 223 -24.65 -2.85 2.93
C ASN A 223 -25.33 -2.47 1.59
N SER A 224 -24.89 -3.05 0.47
CA SER A 224 -25.54 -2.87 -0.83
C SER A 224 -27.00 -3.32 -0.84
N VAL A 225 -27.32 -4.47 -0.22
CA VAL A 225 -28.70 -4.95 -0.08
C VAL A 225 -29.53 -4.05 0.83
N ALA A 226 -28.98 -3.63 1.98
CA ALA A 226 -29.66 -2.76 2.91
C ALA A 226 -30.04 -1.42 2.25
N ARG A 227 -29.11 -0.82 1.48
CA ARG A 227 -29.36 0.39 0.68
C ARG A 227 -30.44 0.17 -0.38
N TRP A 228 -30.46 -0.99 -1.05
CA TRP A 228 -31.50 -1.30 -2.02
C TRP A 228 -32.89 -1.45 -1.39
N LEU A 229 -32.95 -1.97 -0.16
CA LEU A 229 -34.18 -2.15 0.60
C LEU A 229 -34.62 -0.89 1.39
N ASP A 230 -33.90 0.22 1.27
CA ASP A 230 -34.09 1.45 2.07
C ASP A 230 -34.11 1.18 3.59
N THR A 231 -33.22 0.28 4.02
CA THR A 231 -33.04 -0.10 5.43
C THR A 231 -31.67 0.36 5.93
N THR A 232 -31.57 0.66 7.23
CA THR A 232 -30.30 1.09 7.83
C THR A 232 -29.38 -0.11 8.04
N ASP A 233 -28.17 -0.07 7.49
CA ASP A 233 -27.11 -1.01 7.83
C ASP A 233 -26.67 -0.75 9.28
N VAL A 234 -26.88 -1.71 10.18
CA VAL A 234 -26.39 -1.63 11.56
C VAL A 234 -24.98 -2.21 11.58
N PRO A 235 -23.93 -1.43 11.95
CA PRO A 235 -22.55 -1.92 11.98
C PRO A 235 -22.42 -3.23 12.77
N GLY A 236 -21.80 -4.24 12.18
CA GLY A 236 -21.57 -5.55 12.80
C GLY A 236 -22.66 -6.62 12.55
N SER A 237 -23.82 -6.27 11.99
CA SER A 237 -24.91 -7.24 11.73
C SER A 237 -24.51 -8.35 10.76
N ALA A 238 -23.74 -7.98 9.73
CA ALA A 238 -23.25 -8.92 8.72
C ALA A 238 -22.12 -9.84 9.21
N GLU A 239 -21.58 -9.59 10.42
CA GLU A 239 -20.46 -10.33 10.99
C GLU A 239 -20.90 -11.47 11.94
N LEU A 240 -22.21 -11.63 12.14
CA LEU A 240 -22.81 -12.58 13.10
C LEU A 240 -23.19 -13.96 12.51
N ASN A 241 -22.88 -14.23 11.23
CA ASN A 241 -23.18 -15.50 10.55
C ASN A 241 -21.91 -16.29 10.15
#